data_AF-A0A0T5ZZR0-F1
#
_entry.id   AF-A0A0T5ZZR0-F1
#
_cell.length_a   1.000
_cell.length_b   1.000
_cell.length_c   1.000
_cell.angle_alpha   90.00
_cell.angle_beta   90.00
_cell.angle_gamma   90.00
#
_symmetry.space_group_name_H-M   'P 1'
#
loop_
_entity.id
_entity.type
_entity.pdbx_description
1 polymer ?
#
loop_
_entity_poly.entity_id
_entity_poly.type
_entity_poly.pdbx_seq_one_letter_code
_entity_poly.pdbx_strand_id
1 'polypeptide(L)' 'MPVGEAPIKQAIQWIDEQLRENPKADRTRLVDEASRRFDLTPLDADFLWRFLADRGKAT' A
#
# COMPACT_ATOMS: atom_id res chain seq x y z
N MET A 1 6.22 9.96 -21.87
CA MET A 1 6.24 10.57 -20.51
C MET A 1 5.03 9.99 -19.79
N PRO A 2 5.15 9.24 -18.67
CA PRO A 2 3.96 8.89 -17.92
C PRO A 2 3.55 10.15 -17.14
N VAL A 3 2.56 10.87 -17.67
CA VAL A 3 1.86 11.98 -16.99
C VAL A 3 0.86 11.32 -16.04
N GLY A 4 1.31 10.98 -14.85
CA GLY A 4 0.47 10.37 -13.81
C GLY A 4 1.34 9.83 -12.67
N GLU A 5 0.93 10.12 -11.44
CA GLU A 5 1.52 9.52 -10.24
C GLU A 5 1.38 7.99 -10.34
N ALA A 6 2.49 7.25 -10.21
CA ALA A 6 2.48 5.79 -10.37
C ALA A 6 1.42 5.16 -9.43
N PRO A 7 0.62 4.18 -9.90
CA PRO A 7 -0.45 3.56 -9.10
C PRO A 7 0.02 3.08 -7.72
N ILE A 8 1.26 2.59 -7.64
CA ILE A 8 1.91 2.20 -6.38
C ILE A 8 1.98 3.33 -5.34
N LYS A 9 2.25 4.57 -5.76
CA LYS A 9 2.32 5.72 -4.84
C LYS A 9 0.94 6.08 -4.29
N GLN A 10 -0.09 6.01 -5.13
CA GLN A 10 -1.47 6.25 -4.73
C GLN A 10 -1.95 5.17 -3.74
N ALA A 11 -1.57 3.91 -3.97
CA ALA A 11 -1.82 2.82 -3.05
C ALA A 11 -1.15 3.05 -1.68
N ILE A 12 0.12 3.45 -1.65
CA ILE A 12 0.82 3.77 -0.39
C ILE A 12 0.11 4.90 0.37
N GLN A 13 -0.24 5.99 -0.33
CA GLN A 13 -0.91 7.13 0.31
C GLN A 13 -2.28 6.73 0.88
N TRP A 14 -3.04 5.91 0.16
CA TRP A 14 -4.32 5.40 0.63
C TRP A 14 -4.17 4.53 1.88
N ILE A 15 -3.20 3.60 1.89
CA ILE A 15 -2.93 2.77 3.07
C ILE A 15 -2.52 3.61 4.28
N ASP A 16 -1.71 4.65 4.06
CA ASP A 16 -1.29 5.57 5.12
C ASP A 16 -2.48 6.33 5.72
N GLU A 17 -3.44 6.74 4.90
CA GLU A 17 -4.70 7.33 5.36
C GLU A 17 -5.49 6.32 6.21
N GLN A 18 -5.66 5.08 5.73
CA GLN A 18 -6.39 4.04 6.46
C GLN A 18 -5.75 3.69 7.81
N LEU A 19 -4.41 3.64 7.87
CA LEU A 19 -3.67 3.41 9.11
C LEU A 19 -3.70 4.62 10.04
N ARG A 20 -3.83 5.85 9.51
CA ARG A 20 -4.03 7.05 10.33
C ARG A 20 -5.41 7.04 10.99
N GLU A 21 -6.46 6.68 10.24
CA GLU A 21 -7.82 6.58 10.76
C GLU A 21 -7.99 5.40 11.72
N ASN A 22 -7.39 4.25 11.39
CA ASN A 22 -7.39 3.06 12.22
C ASN A 22 -5.99 2.41 12.31
N PRO A 23 -5.18 2.79 13.31
CA PRO A 23 -3.83 2.24 13.49
C PRO A 23 -3.76 0.74 13.72
N LYS A 24 -4.89 0.10 14.07
CA LYS A 24 -5.01 -1.35 14.30
C LYS A 24 -5.58 -2.09 13.10
N ALA A 25 -5.81 -1.40 11.97
CA ALA A 25 -6.27 -2.04 10.75
C ALA A 25 -5.29 -3.12 10.28
N ASP A 26 -5.83 -4.20 9.72
CA ASP A 26 -5.02 -5.28 9.20
C ASP A 26 -4.32 -4.83 7.90
N ARG A 27 -2.99 -4.70 7.99
CA ARG A 27 -2.13 -4.30 6.86
C ARG A 27 -2.25 -5.25 5.68
N THR A 28 -2.46 -6.55 5.92
CA THR A 28 -2.68 -7.56 4.87
C THR A 28 -3.88 -7.20 4.04
N ARG A 29 -5.00 -6.92 4.72
CA ARG A 29 -6.26 -6.59 4.08
C ARG A 29 -6.18 -5.28 3.31
N LEU A 30 -5.47 -4.29 3.86
CA LEU A 30 -5.25 -3.01 3.21
C LEU A 30 -4.41 -3.16 1.93
N VAL A 31 -3.39 -4.02 1.90
CA VAL A 31 -2.63 -4.28 0.66
C VAL A 31 -3.49 -4.96 -0.40
N ASP A 32 -4.29 -5.97 -0.02
CA ASP A 32 -5.20 -6.63 -0.95
C ASP A 32 -6.22 -5.67 -1.56
N GLU A 33 -6.76 -4.77 -0.73
CA GLU A 33 -7.73 -3.76 -1.17
C GLU A 33 -7.08 -2.70 -2.08
N ALA A 34 -5.90 -2.22 -1.70
CA ALA A 34 -5.13 -1.29 -2.52
C ALA A 34 -4.74 -1.92 -3.88
N SER A 35 -4.38 -3.20 -3.89
CA SER A 35 -3.99 -3.92 -5.11
C SER A 35 -5.12 -3.96 -6.13
N ARG A 36 -6.36 -4.18 -5.67
CA ARG A 36 -7.55 -4.18 -6.53
C ARG A 36 -7.98 -2.77 -6.90
N ARG A 37 -7.85 -1.81 -5.98
CA ARG A 37 -8.31 -0.43 -6.16
C ARG A 37 -7.47 0.36 -7.17
N PHE A 38 -6.17 0.09 -7.21
CA PHE A 38 -5.22 0.81 -8.06
C PHE A 38 -4.68 -0.04 -9.21
N ASP A 39 -5.30 -1.19 -9.50
CA ASP A 39 -4.89 -2.13 -10.54
C ASP A 39 -3.39 -2.45 -10.48
N LEU A 40 -2.91 -2.78 -9.28
CA LEU A 40 -1.48 -3.04 -9.06
C LEU A 40 -1.08 -4.35 -9.73
N THR A 41 0.11 -4.33 -10.33
CA THR A 41 0.71 -5.57 -10.83
C THR A 41 1.13 -6.48 -9.67
N PRO A 42 1.31 -7.79 -9.90
CA PRO A 42 1.84 -8.69 -8.87
C PRO A 42 3.17 -8.22 -8.27
N LEU A 43 4.00 -7.54 -9.07
CA LEU A 43 5.28 -6.99 -8.65
C LEU A 43 5.09 -5.77 -7.73
N ASP A 44 4.14 -4.89 -8.06
CA ASP A 44 3.78 -3.74 -7.22
C ASP A 44 3.19 -4.20 -5.88
N ALA A 45 2.35 -5.23 -5.89
CA ALA A 45 1.79 -5.81 -4.68
C ALA A 45 2.88 -6.42 -3.77
N ASP A 46 3.83 -7.18 -4.32
CA ASP A 46 4.98 -7.72 -3.56
C ASP A 46 5.82 -6.59 -2.93
N PHE A 47 6.07 -5.53 -3.70
CA PHE A 47 6.77 -4.35 -3.20
C PHE A 47 6.02 -3.73 -2.00
N LEU A 48 4.71 -3.52 -2.12
CA LEU A 48 3.85 -2.97 -1.06
C LEU A 48 3.87 -3.81 0.21
N TRP A 49 3.79 -5.13 0.06
CA TRP A 49 3.87 -6.08 1.16
C TRP A 49 5.16 -5.94 1.94
N ARG A 50 6.31 -5.90 1.23
CA ARG A 50 7.64 -5.77 1.85
C ARG A 50 7.83 -4.40 2.48
N PHE A 51 7.36 -3.35 1.81
CA PHE A 51 7.41 -1.98 2.28
C PHE A 51 6.66 -1.80 3.62
N LEU A 52 5.46 -2.36 3.75
CA LEU A 52 4.69 -2.28 5.00
C LEU A 52 5.21 -3.21 6.10
N ALA A 53 5.76 -4.37 5.73
CA ALA A 53 6.38 -5.28 6.68
C ALA A 53 7.62 -4.65 7.33
N ASP A 54 8.48 -4.00 6.54
CA ASP A 54 9.69 -3.31 7.01
C ASP A 54 9.36 -2.16 7.96
N ARG A 55 8.36 -1.35 7.62
CA ARG A 55 7.88 -0.25 8.47
C ARG A 55 7.39 -0.71 9.86
N GLY A 56 6.86 -1.92 9.96
CA GLY A 56 6.44 -2.52 11.23
C GLY A 56 7.59 -3.02 12.12
N LYS A 57 8.82 -3.08 11.59
CA LYS A 57 10.02 -3.55 12.31
C LYS A 57 10.85 -2.42 12.92
N ALA A 58 10.58 -1.16 12.57
CA ALA A 58 11.31 0.01 13.06
C ALA A 58 10.87 0.49 14.46
N THR A 59 10.38 -0.42 15.30
CA THR A 59 9.89 -0.16 16.67
C THR A 59 10.66 -0.96 17.70
#